data_AF-A0A967YH19-F1
#
_entry.id   AF-A0A967YH19-F1
#
_cell.length_a   1.000
_cell.length_b   1.000
_cell.length_c   1.000
_cell.angle_alpha   90.00
_cell.angle_beta   90.00
_cell.angle_gamma   90.00
#
_symmetry.space_group_name_H-M   'P 1'
#
loop_
_entity.id
_entity.type
_entity.pdbx_description
1 polymer ?
#
loop_
_entity_poly.entity_id
_entity_poly.type
_entity_poly.pdbx_seq_one_letter_code
_entity_poly.pdbx_strand_id
1 'polypeptide(L)'
;MKNLKLASQETEHRTIVNVSGVEIGRDFVVIAGPCSVESEKQILDTAMAVKAAGADMLRGGAGRPVLLKRGMYSTLEEWLNCAEYILSEGNPDVILCERG
;
A
#
# COMPACT_ATOMS: atom_id res chain seq x y z
N MET A 1 -22.27 3.68 -10.02
CA MET A 1 -21.45 4.15 -8.89
C MET A 1 -21.87 5.58 -8.57
N LYS A 2 -22.49 5.87 -7.40
CA LYS A 2 -23.15 7.17 -7.15
C LYS A 2 -22.73 7.90 -5.85
N ASN A 3 -21.67 7.50 -5.16
CA ASN A 3 -21.24 8.13 -3.90
C ASN A 3 -19.71 8.28 -3.78
N LEU A 4 -19.04 8.84 -4.79
CA LEU A 4 -17.58 9.08 -4.78
C LEU A 4 -17.22 10.57 -4.64
N LYS A 5 -18.08 11.40 -4.04
CA LYS A 5 -17.98 12.88 -4.06
C LYS A 5 -16.60 13.47 -3.76
N LEU A 6 -15.80 12.83 -2.89
CA LEU A 6 -14.48 13.33 -2.47
C LEU A 6 -13.31 12.75 -3.28
N ALA A 7 -13.51 11.60 -3.93
CA ALA A 7 -12.46 10.90 -4.68
C ALA A 7 -12.77 10.86 -6.18
N SER A 8 -13.90 11.45 -6.60
CA SER A 8 -14.27 11.57 -8.00
C SER A 8 -13.34 12.56 -8.69
N GLN A 9 -13.09 12.32 -9.97
CA GLN A 9 -12.37 13.25 -10.83
C GLN A 9 -13.21 14.48 -11.24
N GLU A 10 -14.37 14.67 -10.60
CA GLU A 10 -15.24 15.85 -10.79
C GLU A 10 -14.70 17.09 -10.07
N THR A 11 -13.48 17.03 -9.53
CA THR A 11 -12.79 18.13 -8.86
C THR A 11 -11.86 18.83 -9.84
N GLU A 12 -11.74 20.16 -9.74
CA GLU A 12 -10.96 20.97 -10.69
C GLU A 12 -9.43 20.81 -10.55
N HIS A 13 -8.96 20.19 -9.47
CA HIS A 13 -7.55 20.16 -9.09
C HIS A 13 -7.05 18.73 -8.90
N ARG A 14 -5.84 18.46 -9.41
CA ARG A 14 -5.15 17.19 -9.16
C ARG A 14 -4.58 17.18 -7.74
N THR A 15 -4.93 16.16 -6.95
CA THR A 15 -4.32 15.95 -5.62
C THR A 15 -2.84 15.62 -5.76
N ILE A 16 -1.99 16.44 -5.15
CA ILE A 16 -0.55 16.19 -4.99
C ILE A 16 -0.30 15.77 -3.55
N VAL A 17 0.28 14.59 -3.34
CA VAL A 17 0.63 14.09 -2.01
C VAL A 17 2.12 14.29 -1.81
N ASN A 18 2.50 15.13 -0.85
CA ASN A 18 3.89 15.30 -0.45
C ASN A 18 4.25 14.33 0.67
N VAL A 19 5.24 13.46 0.41
CA VAL A 19 5.79 12.56 1.42
C VAL A 19 7.28 12.85 1.57
N SER A 20 7.64 13.57 2.63
CA SER A 20 9.03 13.94 2.92
C SER A 20 9.76 14.59 1.73
N GLY A 21 9.07 15.43 0.95
CA GLY A 21 9.63 16.09 -0.23
C GLY A 21 9.40 15.39 -1.57
N VAL A 22 8.93 14.13 -1.58
CA VAL A 22 8.52 13.43 -2.81
C VAL A 22 7.08 13.83 -3.16
N GLU A 23 6.85 14.36 -4.37
CA GLU A 23 5.54 14.81 -4.85
C GLU A 23 4.86 13.72 -5.71
N ILE A 24 3.89 13.00 -5.14
CA ILE A 24 3.10 11.99 -5.86
C ILE A 24 1.92 12.67 -6.57
N GLY A 25 1.79 12.45 -7.88
CA GLY A 25 0.72 13.01 -8.73
C GLY A 25 1.18 14.11 -9.69
N ARG A 26 2.43 14.59 -9.56
CA ARG A 26 3.03 15.55 -10.49
C ARG A 26 3.86 14.82 -11.54
N ASP A 27 4.95 14.22 -11.11
CA ASP A 27 5.90 13.48 -11.94
C ASP A 27 5.82 11.97 -11.70
N PHE A 28 6.70 11.22 -12.35
CA PHE A 28 6.81 9.78 -12.18
C PHE A 28 7.58 9.44 -10.90
N VAL A 29 6.97 8.65 -10.00
CA VAL A 29 7.56 8.26 -8.71
C VAL A 29 7.71 6.74 -8.67
N VAL A 30 8.89 6.27 -8.29
CA VAL A 30 9.23 4.85 -8.11
C VAL A 30 9.32 4.50 -6.64
N ILE A 31 8.47 3.57 -6.20
CA ILE A 31 8.51 2.98 -4.86
C ILE A 31 9.00 1.53 -4.98
N ALA A 32 10.10 1.18 -4.31
CA ALA A 32 10.68 -0.15 -4.38
C ALA A 32 11.10 -0.66 -2.99
N GLY A 33 11.30 -1.97 -2.85
CA GLY A 33 11.73 -2.58 -1.58
C GLY A 33 11.23 -4.02 -1.42
N PRO A 34 11.58 -4.70 -0.33
CA PRO A 34 11.21 -6.10 -0.15
C PRO A 34 9.70 -6.26 0.09
N CYS A 35 9.18 -7.46 -0.13
CA CYS A 35 7.78 -7.75 0.19
C CYS A 35 7.55 -7.70 1.72
N SER A 36 8.42 -8.35 2.49
CA SER A 36 8.37 -8.36 3.94
C SER A 36 9.71 -7.93 4.53
N VAL A 37 9.65 -7.22 5.66
CA VAL A 37 10.80 -6.82 6.46
C VAL A 37 11.10 -7.96 7.42
N GLU A 38 12.18 -8.69 7.16
CA GLU A 38 12.53 -9.91 7.90
C GLU A 38 13.75 -9.71 8.80
N SER A 39 14.59 -8.72 8.50
CA SER A 39 15.71 -8.34 9.35
C SER A 39 16.17 -6.90 9.11
N GLU A 40 16.86 -6.33 10.11
CA GLU A 40 17.49 -5.01 10.00
C GLU A 40 18.50 -4.95 8.85
N LYS A 41 19.34 -5.98 8.71
CA LYS A 41 20.33 -6.05 7.63
C LYS A 41 19.67 -6.05 6.24
N GLN A 42 18.65 -6.88 6.04
CA GLN A 42 17.94 -6.97 4.75
C GLN A 42 17.32 -5.63 4.36
N ILE A 43 16.64 -4.94 5.30
CA ILE A 43 15.97 -3.69 4.97
C ILE A 43 16.96 -2.56 4.68
N LEU A 44 18.08 -2.50 5.40
CA LEU A 44 19.14 -1.51 5.15
C LEU A 44 19.86 -1.78 3.82
N ASP A 45 20.24 -3.03 3.54
CA ASP A 45 20.88 -3.41 2.27
C ASP A 45 19.96 -3.09 1.09
N THR A 46 18.65 -3.41 1.22
CA THR A 46 17.67 -3.11 0.18
C THR A 46 17.46 -1.62 -0.01
N ALA A 47 17.37 -0.84 1.08
CA ALA A 47 17.22 0.61 1.02
C ALA A 47 18.36 1.27 0.22
N MET A 48 19.59 0.87 0.49
CA MET A 48 20.77 1.35 -0.23
C MET A 48 20.72 0.95 -1.70
N ALA A 49 20.39 -0.31 -2.00
CA ALA A 49 20.33 -0.83 -3.36
C ALA A 49 19.26 -0.13 -4.22
N VAL A 50 18.03 0.01 -3.71
CA VAL A 50 16.95 0.65 -4.46
C VAL A 50 17.19 2.15 -4.61
N LYS A 51 17.80 2.81 -3.62
CA LYS A 51 18.19 4.22 -3.75
C LYS A 51 19.24 4.42 -4.84
N ALA A 52 20.26 3.56 -4.89
CA ALA A 52 21.28 3.59 -5.95
C ALA A 52 20.70 3.31 -7.35
N ALA A 53 19.65 2.50 -7.44
CA ALA A 53 18.92 2.23 -8.67
C ALA A 53 17.95 3.36 -9.09
N GLY A 54 17.79 4.40 -8.26
CA GLY A 54 16.95 5.56 -8.57
C GLY A 54 15.52 5.50 -8.01
N ALA A 55 15.23 4.64 -7.03
CA ALA A 55 13.94 4.68 -6.34
C ALA A 55 13.81 5.96 -5.49
N ASP A 56 12.61 6.53 -5.50
CA ASP A 56 12.26 7.74 -4.73
C ASP A 56 11.89 7.39 -3.29
N MET A 57 11.30 6.21 -3.08
CA MET A 57 10.78 5.76 -1.79
C MET A 57 11.03 4.27 -1.56
N LEU A 58 11.16 3.90 -0.27
CA LEU A 58 11.29 2.52 0.19
C LEU A 58 9.94 1.97 0.68
N ARG A 59 9.57 0.77 0.24
CA ARG A 59 8.44 -0.03 0.80
C ARG A 59 8.95 -1.27 1.54
N GLY A 60 8.16 -1.78 2.49
CA GLY A 60 8.43 -3.06 3.17
C GLY A 60 7.33 -3.39 4.18
N GLY A 61 6.79 -4.61 4.14
CA GLY A 61 5.77 -5.06 5.09
C GLY A 61 6.37 -5.32 6.47
N ALA A 62 5.89 -4.64 7.52
CA ALA A 62 6.47 -4.70 8.86
C ALA A 62 5.67 -5.57 9.86
N GLY A 63 4.82 -6.49 9.37
CA GLY A 63 4.07 -7.44 10.21
C GLY A 63 3.14 -6.80 11.24
N ARG A 64 2.59 -5.61 10.97
CA ARG A 64 1.60 -4.98 11.86
C ARG A 64 0.22 -5.58 11.62
N PRO A 65 -0.63 -5.69 12.66
CA PRO A 65 -2.01 -6.13 12.47
C PRO A 65 -2.73 -5.30 11.41
N VAL A 66 -3.40 -5.96 10.48
CA VAL A 66 -4.13 -5.32 9.37
C VAL A 66 -5.62 -5.41 9.64
N LEU A 67 -6.29 -4.27 9.76
CA LEU A 67 -7.75 -4.21 9.66
C LEU A 67 -8.14 -4.19 8.18
N LEU A 68 -8.56 -5.33 7.63
CA LEU A 68 -8.96 -5.44 6.23
C LEU A 68 -10.47 -5.20 6.10
N LYS A 69 -10.86 -4.00 5.66
CA LYS A 69 -12.25 -3.64 5.44
C LYS A 69 -12.74 -4.05 4.06
N ARG A 70 -13.89 -4.73 3.96
CA ARG A 70 -14.47 -5.11 2.67
C ARG A 70 -14.85 -3.86 1.85
N GLY A 71 -14.37 -3.80 0.61
CA GLY A 71 -14.72 -2.75 -0.34
C GLY A 71 -16.20 -2.78 -0.71
N MET A 72 -16.78 -1.63 -1.08
CA MET A 72 -18.22 -1.51 -1.37
C MET A 72 -18.70 -2.43 -2.51
N TYR A 73 -17.82 -2.73 -3.45
CA TYR A 73 -18.10 -3.53 -4.64
C TYR A 73 -17.32 -4.85 -4.65
N SER A 74 -16.53 -5.12 -3.62
CA SER A 74 -15.74 -6.33 -3.54
C SER A 74 -16.64 -7.52 -3.20
N THR A 75 -16.53 -8.61 -3.95
CA THR A 75 -17.18 -9.87 -3.58
C THR A 75 -16.57 -10.43 -2.29
N LEU A 76 -17.26 -11.37 -1.64
CA LEU A 76 -16.69 -12.08 -0.50
C LEU A 76 -15.39 -12.81 -0.90
N GLU A 77 -15.36 -13.39 -2.10
CA GLU A 77 -14.20 -14.09 -2.64
C GLU A 77 -13.01 -13.14 -2.86
N GLU A 78 -13.21 -12.00 -3.50
CA GLU A 78 -12.15 -10.99 -3.69
C GLU A 78 -11.57 -10.52 -2.35
N TRP A 79 -12.44 -10.29 -1.37
CA TRP A 79 -12.02 -9.85 -0.04
C TRP A 79 -11.26 -10.93 0.73
N LEU A 80 -11.71 -12.19 0.66
CA LEU A 80 -11.03 -13.32 1.27
C LEU A 80 -9.70 -13.63 0.58
N ASN A 81 -9.63 -13.54 -0.75
CA ASN A 81 -8.38 -13.68 -1.50
C ASN A 81 -7.36 -12.60 -1.11
N CYS A 82 -7.80 -11.36 -0.88
CA CYS A 82 -6.94 -10.31 -0.33
C CYS A 82 -6.43 -10.65 1.08
N ALA A 83 -7.29 -11.23 1.94
CA ALA A 83 -6.87 -11.68 3.25
C ALA A 83 -5.84 -12.82 3.15
N GLU A 84 -6.13 -13.84 2.34
CA GLU A 84 -5.21 -14.95 2.06
C GLU A 84 -3.87 -14.46 1.53
N TYR A 85 -3.87 -13.47 0.64
CA TYR A 85 -2.65 -12.84 0.16
C TYR A 85 -1.82 -12.27 1.32
N ILE A 86 -2.44 -11.47 2.21
CA ILE A 86 -1.74 -10.90 3.38
C ILE A 86 -1.18 -11.99 4.29
N LEU A 87 -1.93 -13.08 4.50
CA LEU A 87 -1.48 -14.24 5.27
C LEU A 87 -0.27 -14.92 4.59
N SER A 88 -0.34 -15.13 3.28
CA SER A 88 0.69 -15.81 2.49
C SER A 88 2.02 -15.04 2.43
N GLU A 89 1.95 -13.71 2.51
CA GLU A 89 3.11 -12.81 2.58
C GLU A 89 3.71 -12.72 4.00
N GLY A 90 3.20 -13.53 4.95
CA GLY A 90 3.76 -13.69 6.29
C GLY A 90 3.15 -12.80 7.37
N ASN A 91 1.98 -12.18 7.12
CA ASN A 91 1.26 -11.42 8.13
C ASN A 91 -0.05 -12.13 8.54
N PRO A 92 -0.02 -12.99 9.59
CA PRO A 92 -1.21 -13.72 10.04
C PRO A 92 -2.20 -12.85 10.82
N ASP A 93 -1.81 -11.65 11.26
CA ASP A 93 -2.60 -10.78 12.13
C ASP A 93 -3.61 -9.94 11.33
N VAL A 94 -4.61 -10.60 10.73
CA VAL A 94 -5.65 -9.94 9.91
C VAL A 94 -6.98 -9.91 10.64
N ILE A 95 -7.52 -8.70 10.84
CA ILE A 95 -8.88 -8.47 11.35
C ILE A 95 -9.78 -8.14 10.16
N LEU A 96 -10.73 -9.03 9.90
CA LEU A 96 -11.74 -8.84 8.86
C LEU A 96 -12.85 -7.90 9.35
N CYS A 97 -12.98 -6.74 8.70
CA CYS A 97 -14.07 -5.80 8.96
C CYS A 97 -15.10 -5.86 7.83
N GLU A 98 -16.17 -6.61 8.07
CA GLU A 98 -17.32 -6.68 7.17
C GLU A 98 -18.03 -5.30 7.09
N ARG A 99 -18.84 -5.12 6.06
CA ARG A 99 -19.76 -3.98 5.98
C ARG A 99 -21.06 -4.33 6.69
N GLY A 100 -21.53 -3.40 7.52
CA GLY A 100 -22.96 -3.30 7.85
C GLY A 100 -23.74 -2.64 6.72
#